data_AF-A0A232LRB9-F1
#
_entry.id   AF-A0A232LRB9-F1
#
_cell.length_a   1.000
_cell.length_b   1.000
_cell.length_c   1.000
_cell.angle_alpha   90.00
_cell.angle_beta   90.00
_cell.angle_gamma   90.00
#
_symmetry.space_group_name_H-M   'P 1'
#
loop_
_entity.id
_entity.type
_entity.pdbx_description
1 polymer ?
#
loop_
_entity_poly.entity_id
_entity_poly.type
_entity_poly.pdbx_seq_one_letter_code
_entity_poly.pdbx_strand_id
1 'polypeptide(L)'
;MHLACETIRSGSNKTRCALVGGTNLILDPDDPCGLNALGFLSPDSRCYAFDSRANGYARGDGICMLVLKHIDDAIRDGDPIRAVIRATGLNQDGKTAGIVLPLQDAQVELIRSTYELAGVDPADTQYIELHGTGTKAGDPTEMGAVARTIANGRRSSLYCGSVKTQIGHTEAVAGIAGILKCTLALEHAIIPPHLNFAKANQRLQLDSWNIILPTSPVPWPDSEIRRCSVNNFGFGGANAHAILEDAYNYLRLRGITPSSHYLQDSPSTQDTDTTSEPQITIKPTNAEVSGRQPRVFVLSAPEQEAISRQCHAHASCLKKQGFESSGVLQDIAYTLFERRSIFQWRHAI
;
A
#
# COMPACT_ATOMS: atom_id res chain seq x y z
N MET A 1 -9.57 10.36 1.98
CA MET A 1 -9.16 9.38 3.02
C MET A 1 -9.28 9.95 4.43
N HIS A 2 -8.54 11.00 4.79
CA HIS A 2 -8.58 11.60 6.13
C HIS A 2 -10.02 11.85 6.66
N LEU A 3 -10.87 12.50 5.86
CA LEU A 3 -12.27 12.76 6.23
C LEU A 3 -13.08 11.48 6.53
N ALA A 4 -12.82 10.39 5.82
CA ALA A 4 -13.46 9.11 6.08
C ALA A 4 -12.99 8.51 7.40
N CYS A 5 -11.69 8.60 7.70
CA CYS A 5 -11.14 8.18 8.98
C CYS A 5 -11.74 8.99 10.15
N GLU A 6 -11.85 10.31 10.01
CA GLU A 6 -12.49 11.19 11.02
C GLU A 6 -13.97 10.86 11.22
N THR A 7 -14.69 10.63 10.12
CA THR A 7 -16.11 10.27 10.18
C THR A 7 -16.32 8.92 10.89
N ILE A 8 -15.48 7.92 10.61
CA ILE A 8 -15.53 6.61 11.27
C ILE A 8 -15.13 6.73 12.75
N ARG A 9 -14.03 7.43 13.05
CA ARG A 9 -13.51 7.59 14.43
C ARG A 9 -14.48 8.33 15.34
N SER A 10 -15.06 9.44 14.85
CA SER A 10 -15.97 10.25 15.66
C SER A 10 -17.31 9.56 15.96
N GLY A 11 -17.68 8.54 15.19
CA GLY A 11 -18.99 7.87 15.30
C GLY A 11 -20.20 8.76 14.99
N SER A 12 -19.97 10.04 14.67
CA SER A 12 -20.96 11.12 14.61
C SER A 12 -22.11 10.86 13.63
N ASN A 13 -21.84 10.12 12.55
CA ASN A 13 -22.81 9.88 11.47
C ASN A 13 -23.31 8.44 11.40
N LYS A 14 -23.08 7.61 12.43
CA LYS A 14 -23.33 6.15 12.42
C LYS A 14 -22.63 5.41 11.25
N THR A 15 -21.61 6.02 10.66
CA THR A 15 -20.85 5.46 9.55
C THR A 15 -19.97 4.32 10.05
N ARG A 16 -20.35 3.08 9.70
CA ARG A 16 -19.59 1.87 10.07
C ARG A 16 -18.53 1.49 9.03
N CYS A 17 -18.67 1.99 7.81
CA CYS A 17 -17.79 1.69 6.69
C CYS A 17 -17.78 2.86 5.71
N ALA A 18 -16.66 3.10 5.03
CA ALA A 18 -16.54 4.14 4.02
C ALA A 18 -15.82 3.61 2.77
N LEU A 19 -16.33 3.97 1.60
CA LEU A 19 -15.62 3.86 0.33
C LEU A 19 -14.78 5.12 0.14
N VAL A 20 -13.49 4.94 -0.11
CA VAL A 20 -12.55 6.04 -0.35
C VAL A 20 -11.83 5.77 -1.64
N GLY A 21 -11.81 6.73 -2.54
CA GLY A 21 -11.11 6.57 -3.81
C GLY A 21 -10.86 7.86 -4.54
N GLY A 22 -10.23 7.71 -5.69
CA GLY A 22 -9.97 8.78 -6.64
C GLY A 22 -9.93 8.22 -8.05
N THR A 23 -10.19 9.09 -9.01
CA THR A 23 -10.03 8.84 -10.44
C THR A 23 -9.22 9.96 -11.06
N ASN A 24 -8.35 9.62 -12.00
CA ASN A 24 -7.64 10.54 -12.86
C ASN A 24 -7.56 9.91 -14.25
N LEU A 25 -8.13 10.59 -15.24
CA LEU A 25 -8.12 10.15 -16.63
C LEU A 25 -7.76 11.36 -17.51
N ILE A 26 -6.74 11.19 -18.35
CA ILE A 26 -6.32 12.18 -19.35
C ILE A 26 -7.09 11.90 -20.62
N LEU A 27 -8.21 12.59 -20.80
CA LEU A 27 -9.14 12.34 -21.91
C LEU A 27 -8.97 13.34 -23.05
N ASP A 28 -8.37 14.50 -22.78
CA ASP A 28 -8.12 15.56 -23.75
C ASP A 28 -6.61 15.72 -23.99
N PRO A 29 -6.13 15.65 -25.26
CA PRO A 29 -4.72 15.89 -25.57
C PRO A 29 -4.21 17.29 -25.21
N ASP A 30 -5.09 18.29 -25.03
CA ASP A 30 -4.73 19.65 -24.65
C ASP A 30 -4.63 19.88 -23.13
N ASP A 31 -5.15 18.96 -22.29
CA ASP A 31 -5.05 19.04 -20.81
C ASP A 31 -3.62 19.29 -20.30
N PRO A 32 -2.56 18.64 -20.87
CA PRO A 32 -1.19 18.85 -20.41
C PRO A 32 -0.63 20.24 -20.74
N CYS A 33 -1.20 20.99 -21.70
CA CYS A 33 -0.65 22.26 -22.17
C CYS A 33 -0.54 23.31 -21.06
N GLY A 34 -1.57 23.41 -20.20
CA GLY A 34 -1.55 24.34 -19.06
C GLY A 34 -0.49 23.97 -18.00
N LEU A 35 -0.35 22.68 -17.69
CA LEU A 35 0.65 22.18 -16.75
C LEU A 35 2.07 22.35 -17.31
N ASN A 36 2.25 22.16 -18.61
CA ASN A 36 3.51 22.41 -19.29
C ASN A 36 3.90 23.90 -19.25
N ALA A 37 2.93 24.80 -19.46
CA ALA A 37 3.16 26.24 -19.35
C ALA A 37 3.57 26.68 -17.93
N LEU A 38 3.12 25.95 -16.90
CA LEU A 38 3.54 26.14 -15.50
C LEU A 38 4.89 25.45 -15.17
N GLY A 39 5.50 24.73 -16.11
CA GLY A 39 6.77 24.03 -15.94
C GLY A 39 6.68 22.79 -15.04
N PHE A 40 5.50 22.20 -14.91
CA PHE A 40 5.28 21.02 -14.06
C PHE A 40 5.71 19.71 -14.72
N LEU A 41 5.60 19.63 -16.05
CA LEU A 41 5.79 18.39 -16.78
C LEU A 41 7.27 18.17 -17.13
N SER A 42 7.72 16.93 -16.98
CA SER A 42 9.03 16.52 -17.46
C SER A 42 9.02 16.44 -18.99
N PRO A 43 10.00 17.02 -19.70
CA PRO A 43 10.14 16.86 -21.14
C PRO A 43 10.47 15.40 -21.55
N ASP A 44 10.92 14.57 -20.60
CA ASP A 44 11.23 13.16 -20.83
C ASP A 44 10.03 12.24 -20.54
N SER A 45 8.89 12.82 -20.13
CA SER A 45 7.70 12.07 -19.70
C SER A 45 8.01 11.02 -18.64
N ARG A 46 8.91 11.34 -17.70
CA ARG A 46 9.27 10.49 -16.56
C ARG A 46 9.30 11.29 -15.25
N CYS A 47 9.06 10.60 -14.15
CA CYS A 47 9.31 11.14 -12.80
C CYS A 47 10.71 10.69 -12.35
N TYR A 48 11.66 11.63 -12.33
CA TYR A 48 13.02 11.43 -11.80
C TYR A 48 13.11 11.86 -10.32
N ALA A 49 12.18 11.36 -9.50
CA ALA A 49 12.08 11.73 -8.09
C ALA A 49 13.43 11.57 -7.36
N PHE A 50 13.91 12.64 -6.73
CA PHE A 50 15.14 12.73 -5.94
C PHE A 50 16.45 12.53 -6.72
N ASP A 51 16.40 12.26 -8.02
CA ASP A 51 17.57 12.15 -8.90
C ASP A 51 18.06 13.54 -9.34
N SER A 52 19.33 13.64 -9.70
CA SER A 52 19.95 14.82 -10.30
C SER A 52 19.25 15.30 -11.58
N ARG A 53 18.53 14.42 -12.28
CA ARG A 53 17.75 14.68 -13.50
C ARG A 53 16.35 15.22 -13.24
N ALA A 54 15.91 15.35 -11.99
CA ALA A 54 14.61 15.91 -11.59
C ALA A 54 14.27 17.19 -12.39
N ASN A 55 13.29 17.07 -13.30
CA ASN A 55 12.92 18.09 -14.28
C ASN A 55 11.40 18.24 -14.47
N GLY A 56 10.60 17.77 -13.51
CA GLY A 56 9.14 17.72 -13.60
C GLY A 56 8.61 16.29 -13.44
N TYR A 57 7.30 16.12 -13.60
CA TYR A 57 6.65 14.81 -13.53
C TYR A 57 6.06 14.36 -14.88
N ALA A 58 5.93 13.05 -15.05
CA ALA A 58 5.05 12.45 -16.05
C ALA A 58 3.63 12.38 -15.49
N ARG A 59 2.59 12.64 -16.29
CA ARG A 59 1.21 12.38 -15.85
C ARG A 59 0.92 10.88 -15.93
N GLY A 60 -0.07 10.43 -15.16
CA GLY A 60 -0.55 9.05 -15.20
C GLY A 60 -2.07 8.97 -15.01
N ASP A 61 -2.66 7.91 -15.54
CA ASP A 61 -4.05 7.57 -15.33
C ASP A 61 -4.21 6.60 -14.16
N GLY A 62 -5.37 6.64 -13.50
CA GLY A 62 -5.66 5.68 -12.45
C GLY A 62 -7.06 5.80 -11.91
N ILE A 63 -7.59 4.67 -11.45
CA ILE A 63 -8.78 4.58 -10.61
C ILE A 63 -8.43 3.65 -9.47
N CYS A 64 -8.67 4.08 -8.23
CA CYS A 64 -8.41 3.26 -7.07
C CYS A 64 -9.45 3.52 -5.99
N MET A 65 -9.91 2.44 -5.37
CA MET A 65 -10.92 2.44 -4.31
C MET A 65 -10.42 1.58 -3.15
N LEU A 66 -10.67 2.04 -1.94
CA LEU A 66 -10.43 1.35 -0.67
C LEU A 66 -11.73 1.29 0.12
N VAL A 67 -11.88 0.22 0.90
CA VAL A 67 -12.94 0.07 1.90
C VAL A 67 -12.31 0.29 3.27
N LEU A 68 -12.81 1.26 4.02
CA LEU A 68 -12.34 1.56 5.37
C LEU A 68 -13.41 1.23 6.40
N LYS A 69 -12.97 0.72 7.55
CA LYS A 69 -13.81 0.34 8.68
C LYS A 69 -13.05 0.54 9.98
N HIS A 70 -13.76 0.75 11.09
CA HIS A 70 -13.11 0.79 12.40
C HIS A 70 -12.48 -0.58 12.69
N ILE A 71 -11.28 -0.60 13.27
CA ILE A 71 -10.53 -1.84 13.44
C ILE A 71 -11.27 -2.87 14.29
N ASP A 72 -11.91 -2.44 15.39
CA ASP A 72 -12.69 -3.31 16.25
C ASP A 72 -13.94 -3.87 15.54
N ASP A 73 -14.55 -3.09 14.64
CA ASP A 73 -15.67 -3.55 13.84
C ASP A 73 -15.22 -4.58 12.79
N ALA A 74 -14.05 -4.37 12.17
CA ALA A 74 -13.48 -5.30 11.20
C ALA A 74 -13.11 -6.63 11.85
N ILE A 75 -12.51 -6.57 13.05
CA ILE A 75 -12.20 -7.77 13.87
C ILE A 75 -13.49 -8.50 14.24
N ARG A 76 -14.50 -7.80 14.78
CA ARG A 76 -15.78 -8.41 15.17
C ARG A 76 -16.45 -9.11 14.00
N ASP A 77 -16.46 -8.48 12.83
CA ASP A 77 -17.20 -8.98 11.65
C ASP A 77 -16.40 -10.00 10.82
N GLY A 78 -15.17 -10.33 11.26
CA GLY A 78 -14.29 -11.28 10.61
C GLY A 78 -13.82 -10.82 9.23
N ASP A 79 -13.66 -9.51 9.04
CA ASP A 79 -13.23 -8.95 7.76
C ASP A 79 -11.73 -9.19 7.52
N PRO A 80 -11.31 -9.43 6.26
CA PRO A 80 -9.89 -9.47 5.92
C PRO A 80 -9.28 -8.06 6.03
N ILE A 81 -8.42 -7.85 7.02
CA ILE A 81 -7.73 -6.58 7.22
C ILE A 81 -6.44 -6.60 6.40
N ARG A 82 -6.25 -5.61 5.52
CA ARG A 82 -5.09 -5.55 4.62
C ARG A 82 -3.93 -4.77 5.25
N ALA A 83 -4.26 -3.62 5.83
CA ALA A 83 -3.37 -2.78 6.63
C ALA A 83 -4.20 -1.96 7.63
N VAL A 84 -3.54 -1.36 8.62
CA VAL A 84 -4.18 -0.50 9.62
C VAL A 84 -3.72 0.94 9.44
N ILE A 85 -4.66 1.86 9.27
CA ILE A 85 -4.36 3.31 9.24
C ILE A 85 -4.29 3.80 10.68
N ARG A 86 -3.09 4.14 11.16
CA ARG A 86 -2.86 4.60 12.54
C ARG A 86 -3.31 6.04 12.75
N ALA A 87 -2.91 6.93 11.85
CA ALA A 87 -3.35 8.31 11.84
C ALA A 87 -3.26 8.89 10.44
N THR A 88 -3.99 9.97 10.24
CA THR A 88 -3.92 10.81 9.04
C THR A 88 -3.97 12.26 9.48
N GLY A 89 -3.22 13.13 8.82
CA GLY A 89 -3.21 14.56 9.05
C GLY A 89 -3.39 15.34 7.76
N LEU A 90 -3.92 16.55 7.89
CA LEU A 90 -4.01 17.55 6.83
C LEU A 90 -3.51 18.91 7.37
N ASN A 91 -2.82 19.68 6.53
CA ASN A 91 -2.58 21.10 6.80
C ASN A 91 -2.42 21.88 5.48
N GLN A 92 -1.95 23.12 5.57
CA GLN A 92 -1.75 23.98 4.40
C GLN A 92 -0.45 24.78 4.53
N ASP A 93 0.24 25.01 3.41
CA ASP A 93 1.54 25.71 3.34
C ASP A 93 1.50 27.18 3.76
N GLY A 94 0.31 27.78 3.85
CA GLY A 94 0.10 29.19 4.17
C GLY A 94 0.61 30.13 3.07
N LYS A 95 1.26 31.22 3.50
CA LYS A 95 1.85 32.20 2.59
C LYS A 95 3.25 31.76 2.19
N THR A 96 3.43 31.42 0.92
CA THR A 96 4.73 31.10 0.32
C THR A 96 5.11 32.15 -0.74
N ALA A 97 6.31 32.02 -1.33
CA ALA A 97 6.78 32.95 -2.37
C ALA A 97 5.97 32.86 -3.69
N GLY A 98 5.16 31.81 -3.84
CA GLY A 98 4.24 31.64 -4.96
C GLY A 98 3.35 30.43 -4.69
N ILE A 99 2.11 30.46 -5.15
CA ILE A 99 1.08 29.46 -4.79
C ILE A 99 1.51 28.01 -5.02
N VAL A 100 2.40 27.77 -6.00
CA VAL A 100 2.92 26.45 -6.39
C VAL A 100 4.16 26.00 -5.62
N LEU A 101 4.75 26.86 -4.79
CA LEU A 101 5.99 26.58 -4.09
C LEU A 101 5.68 25.95 -2.72
N PRO A 102 6.25 24.76 -2.43
CA PRO A 102 5.99 24.06 -1.17
C PRO A 102 6.67 24.75 0.02
N LEU A 103 6.13 24.54 1.23
CA LEU A 103 6.75 25.02 2.46
C LEU A 103 7.23 23.87 3.35
N GLN A 104 8.54 23.81 3.57
CA GLN A 104 9.16 22.73 4.34
C GLN A 104 8.65 22.64 5.78
N ASP A 105 8.50 23.77 6.45
CA ASP A 105 8.09 23.79 7.86
C ASP A 105 6.63 23.34 8.04
N ALA A 106 5.75 23.63 7.07
CA ALA A 106 4.40 23.08 7.04
C ALA A 106 4.43 21.54 6.91
N GLN A 107 5.31 20.99 6.08
CA GLN A 107 5.47 19.54 5.95
C GLN A 107 6.05 18.90 7.22
N VAL A 108 7.02 19.54 7.88
CA VAL A 108 7.58 19.11 9.18
C VAL A 108 6.48 19.06 10.24
N GLU A 109 5.69 20.13 10.36
CA GLU A 109 4.60 20.24 11.32
C GLU A 109 3.52 19.19 11.07
N LEU A 110 3.15 18.97 9.80
CA LEU A 110 2.20 17.94 9.41
C LEU A 110 2.65 16.55 9.83
N ILE A 111 3.92 16.21 9.55
CA ILE A 111 4.47 14.91 9.90
C ILE A 111 4.44 14.75 11.43
N ARG A 112 5.00 15.71 12.19
CA ARG A 112 5.07 15.64 13.67
C ARG A 112 3.70 15.49 14.30
N SER A 113 2.77 16.39 13.98
CA SER A 113 1.41 16.35 14.53
C SER A 113 0.67 15.05 14.18
N THR A 114 0.91 14.46 13.01
CA THR A 114 0.30 13.17 12.64
C THR A 114 0.89 11.99 13.44
N TYR A 115 2.20 12.00 13.72
CA TYR A 115 2.85 11.00 14.58
C TYR A 115 2.44 11.14 16.05
N GLU A 116 2.33 12.38 16.54
CA GLU A 116 1.79 12.68 17.87
C GLU A 116 0.35 12.16 18.02
N LEU A 117 -0.51 12.43 17.03
CA LEU A 117 -1.88 11.89 17.00
C LEU A 117 -1.91 10.36 16.97
N ALA A 118 -0.96 9.72 16.28
CA ALA A 118 -0.84 8.27 16.24
C ALA A 118 -0.35 7.65 17.55
N GLY A 119 0.34 8.44 18.39
CA GLY A 119 1.02 7.96 19.59
C GLY A 119 2.14 6.96 19.28
N VAL A 120 2.91 7.17 18.22
CA VAL A 120 4.05 6.33 17.83
C VAL A 120 5.29 7.17 17.55
N ASP A 121 6.48 6.61 17.79
CA ASP A 121 7.74 7.27 17.48
C ASP A 121 7.99 7.26 15.96
N PRO A 122 8.26 8.43 15.32
CA PRO A 122 8.71 8.49 13.94
C PRO A 122 9.92 7.59 13.64
N ALA A 123 10.83 7.40 14.61
CA ALA A 123 12.02 6.58 14.49
C ALA A 123 11.72 5.07 14.30
N ASP A 124 10.47 4.64 14.52
CA ASP A 124 10.02 3.26 14.32
C ASP A 124 9.36 3.02 12.95
N THR A 125 9.35 4.01 12.05
CA THR A 125 8.79 3.87 10.69
C THR A 125 9.86 3.49 9.68
N GLN A 126 9.84 2.27 9.14
CA GLN A 126 10.93 1.76 8.29
C GLN A 126 10.89 2.31 6.86
N TYR A 127 9.70 2.65 6.36
CA TYR A 127 9.50 3.09 4.98
C TYR A 127 8.65 4.36 4.88
N ILE A 128 8.98 5.27 3.96
CA ILE A 128 8.09 6.36 3.58
C ILE A 128 7.89 6.42 2.06
N GLU A 129 6.63 6.41 1.67
CA GLU A 129 6.17 6.72 0.34
C GLU A 129 6.00 8.24 0.21
N LEU A 130 6.96 8.86 -0.45
CA LEU A 130 7.04 10.30 -0.63
C LEU A 130 6.08 10.77 -1.73
N HIS A 131 5.70 12.03 -1.69
CA HIS A 131 4.99 12.68 -2.79
C HIS A 131 5.89 12.68 -4.03
N GLY A 132 7.17 13.03 -3.92
CA GLY A 132 8.25 12.71 -4.86
C GLY A 132 7.87 12.88 -6.34
N THR A 133 7.67 14.13 -6.76
CA THR A 133 7.27 14.45 -8.14
C THR A 133 8.44 14.55 -9.11
N GLY A 134 9.69 14.59 -8.65
CA GLY A 134 10.81 14.81 -9.57
C GLY A 134 10.99 16.29 -9.90
N THR A 135 10.55 17.18 -9.01
CA THR A 135 10.67 18.64 -9.24
C THR A 135 11.89 19.19 -8.51
N LYS A 136 12.54 20.19 -9.12
CA LYS A 136 13.72 20.83 -8.52
C LYS A 136 13.40 21.46 -7.16
N ALA A 137 12.23 22.05 -6.96
CA ALA A 137 11.91 22.66 -5.66
C ALA A 137 11.33 21.65 -4.66
N GLY A 138 10.44 20.77 -5.13
CA GLY A 138 9.70 19.84 -4.27
C GLY A 138 10.57 18.78 -3.61
N ASP A 139 11.41 18.10 -4.39
CA ASP A 139 12.15 16.94 -3.90
C ASP A 139 13.09 17.29 -2.71
N PRO A 140 13.90 18.37 -2.74
CA PRO A 140 14.71 18.75 -1.58
C PRO A 140 13.89 19.28 -0.40
N THR A 141 12.77 19.94 -0.67
CA THR A 141 11.87 20.43 0.37
C THR A 141 11.30 19.25 1.17
N GLU A 142 10.70 18.29 0.46
CA GLU A 142 10.12 17.10 1.06
C GLU A 142 11.16 16.23 1.78
N MET A 143 12.28 15.92 1.13
CA MET A 143 13.29 15.06 1.73
C MET A 143 13.90 15.71 2.98
N GLY A 144 14.10 17.03 2.99
CA GLY A 144 14.59 17.72 4.18
C GLY A 144 13.55 17.82 5.31
N ALA A 145 12.24 17.83 5.00
CA ALA A 145 11.19 17.72 6.02
C ALA A 145 11.22 16.34 6.68
N VAL A 146 11.40 15.28 5.89
CA VAL A 146 11.59 13.90 6.37
C VAL A 146 12.86 13.78 7.20
N ALA A 147 13.97 14.39 6.77
CA ALA A 147 15.22 14.42 7.52
C ALA A 147 15.08 15.05 8.92
N ARG A 148 14.28 16.12 9.06
CA ARG A 148 14.02 16.79 10.35
C ARG A 148 12.98 16.11 11.24
N THR A 149 12.34 15.05 10.75
CA THR A 149 11.23 14.38 11.42
C THR A 149 11.52 12.89 11.56
N ILE A 150 11.12 12.10 10.56
CA ILE A 150 11.22 10.66 10.56
C ILE A 150 12.69 10.23 10.58
N ALA A 151 13.56 10.84 9.77
CA ALA A 151 14.99 10.50 9.70
C ALA A 151 15.84 11.00 10.89
N ASN A 152 15.29 11.86 11.73
CA ASN A 152 16.05 12.50 12.79
C ASN A 152 16.38 11.52 13.93
N GLY A 153 17.66 11.38 14.27
CA GLY A 153 18.10 10.59 15.42
C GLY A 153 17.96 9.07 15.30
N ARG A 154 17.66 8.55 14.09
CA ARG A 154 17.48 7.11 13.86
C ARG A 154 18.80 6.35 13.90
N ARG A 155 18.75 5.12 14.40
CA ARG A 155 19.88 4.16 14.33
C ARG A 155 19.90 3.38 13.01
N SER A 156 18.75 2.91 12.57
CA SER A 156 18.58 2.19 11.30
C SER A 156 18.24 3.14 10.15
N SER A 157 18.59 2.72 8.93
CA SER A 157 18.29 3.49 7.73
C SER A 157 16.78 3.59 7.49
N LEU A 158 16.34 4.79 7.08
CA LEU A 158 14.99 5.01 6.58
C LEU A 158 14.95 4.73 5.08
N TYR A 159 14.05 3.85 4.66
CA TYR A 159 13.82 3.61 3.24
C TYR A 159 12.78 4.58 2.70
N CYS A 160 13.05 5.15 1.54
CA CYS A 160 12.18 6.10 0.87
C CYS A 160 11.80 5.60 -0.53
N GLY A 161 10.62 5.96 -1.01
CA GLY A 161 10.18 5.63 -2.36
C GLY A 161 9.12 6.59 -2.89
N SER A 162 8.81 6.50 -4.19
CA SER A 162 7.65 7.16 -4.79
C SER A 162 7.12 6.29 -5.93
N VAL A 163 5.84 5.97 -5.91
CA VAL A 163 5.09 5.20 -6.91
C VAL A 163 5.05 5.93 -8.25
N LYS A 164 5.28 7.25 -8.23
CA LYS A 164 5.30 8.08 -9.44
C LYS A 164 6.43 7.71 -10.38
N THR A 165 7.50 7.07 -9.89
CA THR A 165 8.58 6.56 -10.74
C THR A 165 8.17 5.35 -11.58
N GLN A 166 7.09 4.67 -11.21
CA GLN A 166 6.55 3.48 -11.87
C GLN A 166 5.36 3.80 -12.77
N ILE A 167 4.41 4.60 -12.27
CA ILE A 167 3.11 4.82 -12.95
C ILE A 167 2.85 6.28 -13.34
N GLY A 168 3.84 7.16 -13.17
CA GLY A 168 3.64 8.61 -13.31
C GLY A 168 2.84 9.21 -12.16
N HIS A 169 2.59 10.51 -12.23
CA HIS A 169 1.77 11.23 -11.28
C HIS A 169 0.29 11.09 -11.65
N THR A 170 -0.43 10.24 -10.93
CA THR A 170 -1.88 10.03 -11.11
C THR A 170 -2.76 11.08 -10.41
N GLU A 171 -2.20 12.27 -10.18
CA GLU A 171 -2.86 13.47 -9.61
C GLU A 171 -3.86 13.15 -8.48
N ALA A 172 -5.16 13.19 -8.74
CA ALA A 172 -6.22 12.94 -7.76
C ALA A 172 -6.16 11.54 -7.12
N VAL A 173 -5.51 10.57 -7.77
CA VAL A 173 -5.31 9.20 -7.30
C VAL A 173 -3.94 9.02 -6.63
N ALA A 174 -3.01 9.96 -6.78
CA ALA A 174 -1.61 9.76 -6.38
C ALA A 174 -1.44 9.36 -4.91
N GLY A 175 -2.19 10.00 -4.00
CA GLY A 175 -2.17 9.65 -2.59
C GLY A 175 -2.65 8.21 -2.35
N ILE A 176 -3.78 7.81 -2.94
CA ILE A 176 -4.34 6.47 -2.71
C ILE A 176 -3.56 5.37 -3.44
N ALA A 177 -2.90 5.68 -4.56
CA ALA A 177 -1.94 4.79 -5.22
C ALA A 177 -0.72 4.51 -4.33
N GLY A 178 -0.22 5.55 -3.64
CA GLY A 178 0.83 5.40 -2.63
C GLY A 178 0.39 4.53 -1.44
N ILE A 179 -0.86 4.72 -0.98
CA ILE A 179 -1.48 3.86 0.06
C ILE A 179 -1.57 2.40 -0.41
N LEU A 180 -2.03 2.15 -1.64
CA LEU A 180 -2.12 0.80 -2.19
C LEU A 180 -0.74 0.13 -2.28
N LYS A 181 0.28 0.84 -2.78
CA LYS A 181 1.67 0.37 -2.81
C LYS A 181 2.16 0.02 -1.42
N CYS A 182 1.93 0.89 -0.44
CA CYS A 182 2.32 0.65 0.95
C CYS A 182 1.63 -0.56 1.57
N THR A 183 0.33 -0.70 1.38
CA THR A 183 -0.44 -1.87 1.84
C THR A 183 0.13 -3.17 1.28
N LEU A 184 0.40 -3.21 -0.03
CA LEU A 184 1.02 -4.39 -0.67
C LEU A 184 2.45 -4.64 -0.16
N ALA A 185 3.25 -3.58 0.02
CA ALA A 185 4.61 -3.69 0.55
C ALA A 185 4.64 -4.24 1.98
N LEU A 186 3.72 -3.77 2.83
CA LEU A 186 3.53 -4.26 4.19
C LEU A 186 3.09 -5.73 4.20
N GLU A 187 2.12 -6.11 3.37
CA GLU A 187 1.66 -7.50 3.27
C GLU A 187 2.77 -8.45 2.84
N HIS A 188 3.50 -8.08 1.79
CA HIS A 188 4.55 -8.92 1.22
C HIS A 188 5.88 -8.84 1.97
N ALA A 189 5.98 -8.03 3.03
CA ALA A 189 7.24 -7.81 3.73
C ALA A 189 8.38 -7.36 2.80
N ILE A 190 8.08 -6.57 1.76
CA ILE A 190 9.07 -6.17 0.74
C ILE A 190 8.90 -4.69 0.43
N ILE A 191 10.01 -3.94 0.53
CA ILE A 191 10.12 -2.57 0.05
C ILE A 191 10.40 -2.62 -1.46
N PRO A 192 9.49 -2.10 -2.31
CA PRO A 192 9.65 -2.16 -3.76
C PRO A 192 10.73 -1.17 -4.26
N PRO A 193 11.31 -1.43 -5.44
CA PRO A 193 12.33 -0.56 -6.01
C PRO A 193 11.77 0.83 -6.35
N HIS A 194 12.59 1.86 -6.12
CA HIS A 194 12.46 3.22 -6.59
C HIS A 194 13.13 3.32 -7.97
N LEU A 195 12.33 3.53 -9.02
CA LEU A 195 12.83 3.54 -10.39
C LEU A 195 13.41 4.91 -10.75
N ASN A 196 14.14 4.97 -11.87
CA ASN A 196 14.70 6.20 -12.42
C ASN A 196 15.69 6.95 -11.50
N PHE A 197 16.26 6.27 -10.51
CA PHE A 197 17.26 6.83 -9.61
C PHE A 197 18.65 6.25 -9.91
N ALA A 198 19.57 7.13 -10.29
CA ALA A 198 20.97 6.82 -10.63
C ALA A 198 21.94 7.67 -9.81
N LYS A 199 21.63 8.96 -9.61
CA LYS A 199 22.45 9.87 -8.81
C LYS A 199 21.56 10.83 -8.04
N ALA A 200 21.76 10.94 -6.74
CA ALA A 200 21.02 11.87 -5.91
C ALA A 200 21.19 13.33 -6.37
N ASN A 201 20.12 14.11 -6.24
CA ASN A 201 20.17 15.56 -6.40
C ASN A 201 21.16 16.17 -5.38
N GLN A 202 22.03 17.09 -5.81
CA GLN A 202 23.12 17.65 -4.99
C GLN A 202 22.66 18.38 -3.73
N ARG A 203 21.37 18.77 -3.66
CA ARG A 203 20.77 19.39 -2.47
C ARG A 203 20.34 18.37 -1.41
N LEU A 204 20.41 17.08 -1.71
CA LEU A 204 20.06 16.00 -0.79
C LEU A 204 21.32 15.47 -0.12
N GLN A 205 21.26 15.26 1.18
CA GLN A 205 22.37 14.71 1.97
C GLN A 205 22.01 13.31 2.49
N LEU A 206 21.58 12.42 1.57
CA LEU A 206 20.97 11.12 1.89
C LEU A 206 21.81 10.28 2.86
N ASP A 207 23.12 10.15 2.60
CA ASP A 207 24.03 9.39 3.44
C ASP A 207 24.08 9.95 4.88
N SER A 208 24.18 11.28 5.02
CA SER A 208 24.22 11.93 6.34
C SER A 208 22.88 11.86 7.09
N TRP A 209 21.77 11.73 6.36
CA TRP A 209 20.43 11.59 6.93
C TRP A 209 20.04 10.11 7.14
N ASN A 210 20.94 9.17 6.83
CA ASN A 210 20.69 7.74 6.89
C ASN A 210 19.42 7.32 6.10
N ILE A 211 19.27 7.89 4.90
CA ILE A 211 18.13 7.64 4.00
C ILE A 211 18.58 6.83 2.78
N ILE A 212 17.83 5.79 2.44
CA ILE A 212 18.08 4.93 1.28
C ILE A 212 16.90 5.00 0.30
N LEU A 213 17.20 5.23 -0.98
CA LEU A 213 16.27 5.06 -2.10
C LEU A 213 16.61 3.73 -2.80
N PRO A 214 15.93 2.61 -2.48
CA PRO A 214 16.35 1.29 -2.96
C PRO A 214 16.05 1.13 -4.44
N THR A 215 17.01 0.71 -5.26
CA THR A 215 16.83 0.51 -6.72
C THR A 215 16.49 -0.95 -7.09
N SER A 216 16.51 -1.86 -6.11
CA SER A 216 16.03 -3.24 -6.19
C SER A 216 15.05 -3.52 -5.04
N PRO A 217 14.22 -4.57 -5.12
CA PRO A 217 13.40 -4.99 -3.98
C PRO A 217 14.28 -5.29 -2.76
N VAL A 218 13.85 -4.84 -1.58
CA VAL A 218 14.55 -5.08 -0.30
C VAL A 218 13.57 -5.74 0.66
N PRO A 219 13.95 -6.82 1.37
CA PRO A 219 13.13 -7.35 2.45
C PRO A 219 12.82 -6.27 3.49
N TRP A 220 11.61 -6.27 4.04
CA TRP A 220 11.24 -5.30 5.05
C TRP A 220 12.15 -5.47 6.28
N PRO A 221 12.77 -4.39 6.79
CA PRO A 221 13.68 -4.50 7.94
C PRO A 221 12.99 -5.09 9.16
N ASP A 222 13.71 -5.91 9.92
CA ASP A 222 13.19 -6.51 11.14
C ASP A 222 12.66 -5.43 12.10
N SER A 223 11.38 -5.53 12.43
CA SER A 223 10.72 -4.66 13.40
C SER A 223 9.59 -5.41 14.10
N GLU A 224 9.22 -4.94 15.29
CA GLU A 224 8.08 -5.51 16.03
C GLU A 224 6.77 -5.37 15.25
N ILE A 225 6.64 -4.25 14.52
CA ILE A 225 5.52 -3.93 13.63
C ILE A 225 6.05 -3.19 12.41
N ARG A 226 5.67 -3.64 11.21
CA ARG A 226 6.09 -3.00 9.97
C ARG A 226 5.25 -1.75 9.79
N ARG A 227 5.90 -0.59 9.66
CA ARG A 227 5.22 0.71 9.59
C ARG A 227 5.75 1.54 8.44
N CYS A 228 4.83 2.16 7.72
CA CYS A 228 5.16 3.15 6.70
C CYS A 228 4.33 4.43 6.78
N SER A 229 4.89 5.48 6.21
CA SER A 229 4.20 6.76 5.99
C SER A 229 3.91 6.99 4.52
N VAL A 230 2.89 7.80 4.22
CA VAL A 230 2.57 8.29 2.87
C VAL A 230 2.39 9.79 2.89
N ASN A 231 3.17 10.51 2.08
CA ASN A 231 3.01 11.94 1.82
C ASN A 231 2.21 12.17 0.54
N ASN A 232 1.35 13.19 0.55
CA ASN A 232 0.75 13.71 -0.68
C ASN A 232 0.52 15.22 -0.57
N PHE A 233 1.23 16.00 -1.37
CA PHE A 233 1.22 17.46 -1.30
C PHE A 233 0.61 18.04 -2.58
N GLY A 234 -0.50 18.75 -2.45
CA GLY A 234 -1.18 19.38 -3.58
C GLY A 234 -0.48 20.67 -3.99
N PHE A 235 -0.43 20.95 -5.30
CA PHE A 235 0.23 22.15 -5.82
C PHE A 235 -0.36 23.46 -5.27
N GLY A 236 -1.62 23.46 -4.78
CA GLY A 236 -2.24 24.61 -4.10
C GLY A 236 -1.86 24.76 -2.62
N GLY A 237 -0.89 23.98 -2.15
CA GLY A 237 -0.38 24.00 -0.78
C GLY A 237 -1.19 23.18 0.23
N ALA A 238 -2.22 22.44 -0.20
CA ALA A 238 -2.96 21.53 0.68
C ALA A 238 -2.20 20.20 0.82
N ASN A 239 -1.80 19.87 2.05
CA ASN A 239 -0.92 18.75 2.32
C ASN A 239 -1.65 17.63 3.07
N ALA A 240 -1.24 16.39 2.83
CA ALA A 240 -1.73 15.23 3.53
C ALA A 240 -0.60 14.27 3.93
N HIS A 241 -0.74 13.68 5.11
CA HIS A 241 0.15 12.62 5.62
C HIS A 241 -0.69 11.47 6.18
N ALA A 242 -0.22 10.24 5.99
CA ALA A 242 -0.85 9.06 6.56
C ALA A 242 0.20 8.10 7.12
N ILE A 243 -0.14 7.40 8.19
CA ILE A 243 0.70 6.38 8.83
C ILE A 243 -0.05 5.05 8.78
N LEU A 244 0.62 4.00 8.31
CA LEU A 244 0.07 2.66 8.14
C LEU A 244 0.94 1.63 8.84
N GLU A 245 0.29 0.58 9.34
CA GLU A 245 0.93 -0.60 9.91
C GLU A 245 0.43 -1.88 9.24
N ASP A 246 1.27 -2.91 9.22
CA ASP A 246 0.86 -4.21 8.74
C ASP A 246 -0.17 -4.86 9.67
N ALA A 247 -1.17 -5.49 9.09
CA ALA A 247 -2.29 -6.04 9.84
C ALA A 247 -1.89 -7.25 10.70
N TYR A 248 -0.94 -8.08 10.23
CA TYR A 248 -0.51 -9.29 10.93
C TYR A 248 0.09 -8.95 12.31
N ASN A 249 1.13 -8.11 12.33
CA ASN A 249 1.79 -7.72 13.59
C ASN A 249 0.87 -6.87 14.46
N TYR A 250 0.04 -6.00 13.87
CA TYR A 250 -0.93 -5.22 14.62
C TYR A 250 -1.88 -6.10 15.44
N LEU A 251 -2.45 -7.15 14.82
CA LEU A 251 -3.36 -8.08 15.49
C LEU A 251 -2.61 -8.95 16.52
N ARG A 252 -1.43 -9.47 16.15
CA ARG A 252 -0.56 -10.28 17.04
C ARG A 252 -0.24 -9.54 18.34
N LEU A 253 0.18 -8.27 18.26
CA LEU A 253 0.52 -7.45 19.42
C LEU A 253 -0.69 -7.16 20.33
N ARG A 254 -1.92 -7.32 19.83
CA ARG A 254 -3.17 -7.23 20.59
C ARG A 254 -3.67 -8.57 21.10
N GLY A 255 -2.89 -9.64 20.96
CA GLY A 255 -3.28 -10.99 21.38
C GLY A 255 -4.36 -11.63 20.51
N ILE A 256 -4.61 -11.10 19.31
CA ILE A 256 -5.56 -11.65 18.34
C ILE A 256 -4.77 -12.53 17.39
N THR A 257 -5.10 -13.82 17.35
CA THR A 257 -4.49 -14.77 16.40
C THR A 257 -4.89 -14.39 14.98
N PRO A 258 -3.94 -13.96 14.13
CA PRO A 258 -4.25 -13.65 12.74
C PRO A 258 -4.69 -14.94 12.02
N SER A 259 -5.66 -14.84 11.12
CA SER A 259 -6.08 -15.97 10.29
C SER A 259 -4.98 -16.38 9.30
N SER A 260 -5.17 -17.52 8.63
CA SER A 260 -4.24 -18.04 7.61
C SER A 260 -4.04 -17.13 6.39
N HIS A 261 -4.87 -16.11 6.22
CA HIS A 261 -4.81 -15.18 5.08
C HIS A 261 -3.73 -14.09 5.23
N TYR A 262 -3.13 -13.95 6.41
CA TYR A 262 -2.05 -12.99 6.62
C TYR A 262 -0.70 -13.64 6.31
N LEU A 263 0.13 -12.99 5.48
CA LEU A 263 1.48 -13.48 5.19
C LEU A 263 2.37 -13.32 6.43
N GLN A 264 2.86 -14.46 6.93
CA GLN A 264 3.65 -14.57 8.17
C GLN A 264 5.14 -14.22 7.97
N ASP A 265 5.66 -14.36 6.75
CA ASP A 265 7.10 -14.41 6.49
C ASP A 265 7.63 -13.20 5.70
N SER A 266 8.75 -12.64 6.17
CA SER A 266 9.76 -12.04 5.30
C SER A 266 10.33 -13.13 4.40
N PRO A 267 10.72 -12.85 3.13
CA PRO A 267 11.31 -13.87 2.26
C PRO A 267 12.57 -14.43 2.93
N SER A 268 12.45 -15.60 3.54
CA SER A 268 13.58 -16.37 4.01
C SER A 268 14.38 -16.75 2.77
N THR A 269 15.68 -16.44 2.80
CA THR A 269 16.67 -17.10 1.96
C THR A 269 16.49 -18.59 2.13
N GLN A 270 15.86 -19.25 1.14
CA GLN A 270 15.93 -20.69 1.02
C GLN A 270 17.38 -21.03 0.70
N ASP A 271 18.11 -21.43 1.74
CA ASP A 271 19.31 -22.25 1.59
C ASP A 271 18.90 -23.53 0.84
N THR A 272 19.25 -23.57 -0.44
CA THR A 272 19.20 -24.78 -1.25
C THR A 272 20.37 -25.66 -0.86
N ASP A 273 20.22 -26.48 0.19
CA ASP A 273 21.04 -27.67 0.33
C ASP A 273 20.40 -28.73 1.24
N THR A 274 19.66 -29.66 0.63
CA THR A 274 19.64 -31.08 1.07
C THR A 274 19.21 -31.94 -0.10
N THR A 275 20.19 -32.58 -0.71
CA THR A 275 20.02 -33.76 -1.57
C THR A 275 19.70 -34.97 -0.68
N SER A 276 18.44 -35.35 -0.62
CA SER A 276 18.07 -36.70 -0.17
C SER A 276 16.82 -37.16 -0.89
N GLU A 277 16.97 -38.15 -1.76
CA GLU A 277 15.88 -38.80 -2.50
C GLU A 277 14.84 -39.38 -1.52
N PRO A 278 13.53 -39.18 -1.75
CA PRO A 278 12.52 -39.83 -0.94
C PRO A 278 12.38 -41.30 -1.35
N GLN A 279 12.83 -42.21 -0.47
CA GLN A 279 12.49 -43.63 -0.55
C GLN A 279 10.98 -43.81 -0.26
N ILE A 280 10.21 -44.12 -1.30
CA ILE A 280 8.80 -44.49 -1.18
C ILE A 280 8.72 -45.91 -0.61
N THR A 281 8.40 -46.02 0.68
CA THR A 281 8.02 -47.29 1.32
C THR A 281 6.51 -47.41 1.31
N ILE A 282 5.97 -48.31 0.47
CA ILE A 282 4.53 -48.64 0.47
C ILE A 282 4.27 -49.59 1.65
N LYS A 283 3.58 -49.10 2.69
CA LYS A 283 2.97 -49.96 3.71
C LYS A 283 1.53 -50.28 3.31
N PRO A 284 1.10 -51.56 3.31
CA PRO A 284 -0.30 -51.91 3.13
C PRO A 284 -1.00 -51.73 4.48
N THR A 285 -1.97 -50.84 4.55
CA THR A 285 -2.86 -50.80 5.71
C THR A 285 -4.22 -50.30 5.28
N ASN A 286 -5.22 -51.15 5.50
CA ASN A 286 -6.64 -50.82 5.58
C ASN A 286 -6.85 -49.71 6.62
N ALA A 287 -6.60 -48.46 6.25
CA ALA A 287 -6.96 -47.29 7.02
C ALA A 287 -8.24 -46.71 6.41
N GLU A 288 -9.25 -46.57 7.25
CA GLU A 288 -10.53 -45.94 7.00
C GLU A 288 -10.38 -44.64 6.20
N VAL A 289 -11.32 -44.38 5.29
CA VAL A 289 -11.45 -43.12 4.55
C VAL A 289 -11.77 -42.01 5.55
N SER A 290 -10.75 -41.50 6.21
CA SER A 290 -10.83 -40.32 7.07
C SER A 290 -11.04 -39.08 6.21
N GLY A 291 -12.26 -38.54 6.23
CA GLY A 291 -12.45 -37.11 6.47
C GLY A 291 -12.49 -36.12 5.30
N ARG A 292 -12.75 -36.52 4.04
CA ARG A 292 -13.09 -35.53 2.99
C ARG A 292 -14.54 -35.07 3.15
N GLN A 293 -14.77 -34.03 3.95
CA GLN A 293 -16.06 -33.38 3.96
C GLN A 293 -16.27 -32.63 2.62
N PRO A 294 -17.38 -32.88 1.89
CA PRO A 294 -17.67 -32.16 0.67
C PRO A 294 -17.84 -30.66 0.95
N ARG A 295 -17.47 -29.84 -0.03
CA ARG A 295 -17.65 -28.38 -0.04
C ARG A 295 -18.45 -28.02 -1.28
N VAL A 296 -19.33 -27.05 -1.14
CA VAL A 296 -20.14 -26.55 -2.27
C VAL A 296 -19.61 -25.18 -2.65
N PHE A 297 -19.21 -25.02 -3.91
CA PHE A 297 -18.79 -23.74 -4.46
C PHE A 297 -19.93 -23.15 -5.28
N VAL A 298 -20.57 -22.10 -4.76
CA VAL A 298 -21.69 -21.44 -5.43
C VAL A 298 -21.20 -20.21 -6.18
N LEU A 299 -21.43 -20.17 -7.50
CA LEU A 299 -21.13 -19.03 -8.35
C LEU A 299 -22.44 -18.48 -8.91
N SER A 300 -22.52 -17.16 -9.03
CA SER A 300 -23.66 -16.52 -9.69
C SER A 300 -23.26 -15.25 -10.44
N ALA A 301 -24.02 -14.91 -11.48
CA ALA A 301 -23.75 -13.75 -12.32
C ALA A 301 -25.03 -13.18 -12.98
N PRO A 302 -25.05 -11.89 -13.33
CA PRO A 302 -26.15 -11.30 -14.09
C PRO A 302 -26.18 -11.77 -15.56
N GLU A 303 -25.07 -12.29 -16.08
CA GLU A 303 -24.94 -12.79 -17.46
C GLU A 303 -24.44 -14.24 -17.47
N GLN A 304 -24.98 -15.09 -18.35
CA GLN A 304 -24.62 -16.51 -18.41
C GLN A 304 -23.13 -16.72 -18.68
N GLU A 305 -22.56 -15.96 -19.63
CA GLU A 305 -21.14 -16.08 -19.97
C GLU A 305 -20.20 -15.69 -18.83
N ALA A 306 -20.65 -14.79 -17.94
CA ALA A 306 -19.87 -14.36 -16.79
C ALA A 306 -19.65 -15.50 -15.78
N ILE A 307 -20.52 -16.52 -15.73
CA ILE A 307 -20.30 -17.73 -14.93
C ILE A 307 -19.04 -18.46 -15.39
N SER A 308 -18.91 -18.69 -16.69
CA SER A 308 -17.73 -19.36 -17.25
C SER A 308 -16.46 -18.56 -16.95
N ARG A 309 -16.50 -17.23 -17.11
CA ARG A 309 -15.37 -16.35 -16.76
C ARG A 309 -15.01 -16.44 -15.27
N GLN A 310 -16.00 -16.44 -14.38
CA GLN A 310 -15.77 -16.61 -12.93
C GLN A 310 -15.15 -17.97 -12.61
N CYS A 311 -15.64 -19.08 -13.19
CA CYS A 311 -15.06 -20.41 -13.00
C CYS A 311 -13.58 -20.43 -13.39
N HIS A 312 -13.23 -19.87 -14.56
CA HIS A 312 -11.85 -19.81 -15.02
C HIS A 312 -10.97 -18.95 -14.11
N ALA A 313 -11.50 -17.81 -13.63
CA ALA A 313 -10.78 -16.93 -12.71
C ALA A 313 -10.50 -17.61 -11.36
N HIS A 314 -11.51 -18.26 -10.76
CA HIS A 314 -11.36 -18.99 -9.52
C HIS A 314 -10.41 -20.18 -9.67
N ALA A 315 -10.54 -20.97 -10.73
CA ALA A 315 -9.63 -22.08 -11.00
C ALA A 315 -8.18 -21.60 -11.18
N SER A 316 -7.98 -20.48 -11.85
CA SER A 316 -6.64 -19.88 -12.04
C SER A 316 -6.07 -19.35 -10.73
N CYS A 317 -6.89 -18.71 -9.89
CA CYS A 317 -6.49 -18.22 -8.58
C CYS A 317 -6.04 -19.39 -7.68
N LEU A 318 -6.88 -20.42 -7.61
CA LEU A 318 -6.61 -21.62 -6.82
C LEU A 318 -5.32 -22.34 -7.27
N LYS A 319 -5.10 -22.46 -8.58
CA LYS A 319 -3.85 -23.02 -9.14
C LYS A 319 -2.61 -22.22 -8.72
N LYS A 320 -2.70 -20.89 -8.63
CA LYS A 320 -1.58 -20.03 -8.24
C LYS A 320 -1.26 -20.10 -6.75
N GLN A 321 -2.29 -20.27 -5.90
CA GLN A 321 -2.12 -20.26 -4.44
C GLN A 321 -1.66 -21.61 -3.86
N GLY A 322 -1.80 -22.72 -4.60
CA GLY A 322 -1.50 -24.07 -4.10
C GLY A 322 -2.65 -24.63 -3.25
N PHE A 323 -2.87 -25.94 -3.30
CA PHE A 323 -4.07 -26.63 -2.78
C PHE A 323 -3.79 -27.53 -1.57
N GLU A 324 -2.87 -27.16 -0.69
CA GLU A 324 -2.36 -28.16 0.27
C GLU A 324 -3.04 -28.13 1.65
N SER A 325 -3.83 -27.11 1.98
CA SER A 325 -4.59 -27.08 3.23
C SER A 325 -6.11 -27.14 3.02
N SER A 326 -6.77 -28.05 3.73
CA SER A 326 -8.23 -28.21 3.74
C SER A 326 -8.98 -26.96 4.22
N GLY A 327 -8.30 -26.08 4.97
CA GLY A 327 -8.85 -24.80 5.45
C GLY A 327 -9.14 -23.82 4.32
N VAL A 328 -8.23 -23.66 3.35
CA VAL A 328 -8.39 -22.69 2.25
C VAL A 328 -9.63 -22.98 1.40
N LEU A 329 -9.92 -24.25 1.14
CA LEU A 329 -11.13 -24.63 0.39
C LEU A 329 -12.43 -24.35 1.16
N GLN A 330 -12.41 -24.49 2.50
CA GLN A 330 -13.53 -24.13 3.35
C GLN A 330 -13.79 -22.61 3.33
N ASP A 331 -12.73 -21.80 3.44
CA ASP A 331 -12.82 -20.34 3.43
C ASP A 331 -13.33 -19.81 2.10
N ILE A 332 -12.90 -20.42 0.99
CA ILE A 332 -13.38 -20.07 -0.35
C ILE A 332 -14.84 -20.45 -0.52
N ALA A 333 -15.25 -21.66 -0.11
CA ALA A 333 -16.65 -22.07 -0.17
C ALA A 333 -17.54 -21.13 0.65
N TYR A 334 -17.13 -20.80 1.88
CA TYR A 334 -17.82 -19.82 2.74
C TYR A 334 -17.90 -18.45 2.07
N THR A 335 -16.79 -17.95 1.51
CA THR A 335 -16.74 -16.62 0.87
C THR A 335 -17.64 -16.55 -0.37
N LEU A 336 -17.65 -17.60 -1.19
CA LEU A 336 -18.51 -17.67 -2.37
C LEU A 336 -20.00 -17.74 -2.00
N PHE A 337 -20.33 -18.41 -0.90
CA PHE A 337 -21.71 -18.57 -0.46
C PHE A 337 -22.25 -17.33 0.29
N GLU A 338 -21.52 -16.82 1.28
CA GLU A 338 -21.99 -15.76 2.19
C GLU A 338 -21.59 -14.35 1.76
N ARG A 339 -20.51 -14.20 0.98
CA ARG A 339 -19.87 -12.89 0.69
C ARG A 339 -19.94 -12.53 -0.79
N ARG A 340 -20.87 -13.10 -1.56
CA ARG A 340 -21.14 -12.75 -2.95
C ARG A 340 -22.63 -12.52 -3.16
N SER A 341 -22.96 -11.57 -4.03
CA SER A 341 -24.34 -11.36 -4.46
C SER A 341 -24.87 -12.60 -5.19
N ILE A 342 -26.17 -12.89 -5.04
CA ILE A 342 -26.85 -13.98 -5.72
C ILE A 342 -27.64 -13.44 -6.90
N PHE A 343 -27.24 -13.81 -8.12
CA PHE A 343 -27.88 -13.40 -9.36
C PHE A 343 -28.70 -14.53 -10.01
N GLN A 344 -29.30 -14.25 -11.17
CA GLN A 344 -30.19 -15.19 -11.87
C GLN A 344 -29.46 -16.38 -12.49
N TRP A 345 -28.26 -16.19 -13.04
CA TRP A 345 -27.46 -17.31 -13.54
C TRP A 345 -26.64 -17.87 -12.39
N ARG A 346 -26.74 -19.19 -12.17
CA ARG A 346 -26.14 -19.87 -11.03
C ARG A 346 -25.45 -21.15 -11.47
N HIS A 347 -24.34 -21.45 -10.83
CA HIS A 347 -23.60 -22.69 -11.02
C HIS A 347 -23.04 -23.15 -9.67
N ALA A 348 -23.16 -24.43 -9.37
CA ALA A 348 -22.65 -25.02 -8.15
C ALA A 348 -21.76 -26.22 -8.49
N ILE A 349 -20.61 -26.32 -7.83
CA ILE A 349 -19.64 -27.42 -7.95
C ILE A 349 -19.50 -28.09 -6.60
#